data_AF-A0A1Q5TJM1-F1
#
_entry.id   AF-A0A1Q5TJM1-F1
#
_cell.length_a   1.000
_cell.length_b   1.000
_cell.length_c   1.000
_cell.angle_alpha   90.00
_cell.angle_beta   90.00
_cell.angle_gamma   90.00
#
_symmetry.space_group_name_H-M   'P 1'
#
loop_
_entity.id
_entity.type
_entity.pdbx_description
1 polymer ?
#
loop_
_entity_poly.entity_id
_entity_poly.type
_entity_poly.pdbx_seq_one_letter_code
_entity_poly.pdbx_strand_id
1 'polypeptide(L)'
;MSIPPSLMLSPPTARMPEFYNHVIFVARSSVDRGPTGSYRRESDAQLRASLEHTRAIYEQAYGPITGICEFHTFAWSSYDELPPNGETVRFFAQRLAIMEATLGNMMVVLNGWDGLTSHAGSFTTLFRAHAPQITLRVFASRPRSFYQVNVAQIFQLFDGEVLINPYLDCMPHEELDEGVMEILNRMESQLEYSTALFYRYFRAFGTLRLN
;
A
#
# COMPACT_ATOMS: atom_id res chain seq x y z
N MET A 1 -32.01 -22.93 43.58
CA MET A 1 -30.69 -22.83 42.94
C MET A 1 -30.92 -22.62 41.46
N SER A 2 -30.68 -21.40 40.96
CA SER A 2 -30.97 -21.02 39.58
C SER A 2 -29.66 -20.67 38.88
N ILE A 3 -29.40 -21.33 37.76
CA ILE A 3 -28.24 -21.11 36.89
C ILE A 3 -28.51 -19.85 36.06
N PRO A 4 -27.56 -18.89 35.94
CA PRO A 4 -27.77 -17.67 35.17
C PRO A 4 -27.71 -17.96 33.65
N PRO A 5 -28.50 -17.26 32.82
CA PRO A 5 -28.44 -17.43 31.38
C PRO A 5 -27.12 -16.87 30.84
N SER A 6 -26.43 -17.75 30.12
CA SER A 6 -25.13 -17.54 29.49
C SER A 6 -25.09 -16.29 28.62
N LEU A 7 -23.97 -15.58 28.74
CA LEU A 7 -23.44 -14.61 27.80
C LEU A 7 -23.56 -15.14 26.37
N MET A 8 -24.59 -14.68 25.64
CA MET A 8 -24.58 -14.74 24.19
C MET A 8 -23.52 -13.75 23.72
N LEU A 9 -22.36 -14.29 23.36
CA LEU A 9 -21.37 -13.63 22.52
C LEU A 9 -22.11 -13.16 21.27
N SER A 10 -22.31 -11.84 21.17
CA SER A 10 -22.76 -11.20 19.94
C SER A 10 -21.86 -11.68 18.79
N PRO A 11 -22.42 -12.09 17.64
CA PRO A 11 -21.60 -12.40 16.49
C PRO A 11 -20.75 -11.17 16.11
N PRO A 12 -19.54 -11.36 15.55
CA PRO A 12 -18.73 -10.25 15.10
C PRO A 12 -19.57 -9.40 14.15
N THR A 13 -19.77 -8.14 14.52
CA THR A 13 -20.51 -7.15 13.74
C THR A 13 -20.00 -7.25 12.32
N ALA A 14 -20.88 -7.63 11.39
CA ALA A 14 -20.56 -7.62 9.97
C ALA A 14 -19.99 -6.23 9.65
N ARG A 15 -18.68 -6.15 9.36
CA ARG A 15 -18.06 -4.91 8.94
C ARG A 15 -18.88 -4.40 7.75
N MET A 16 -19.45 -3.21 7.87
CA MET A 16 -20.12 -2.59 6.73
C MET A 16 -19.14 -2.60 5.55
N PRO A 17 -19.60 -2.87 4.31
CA PRO A 17 -18.72 -2.81 3.16
C PRO A 17 -18.03 -1.45 3.16
N GLU A 18 -16.70 -1.45 3.15
CA GLU A 18 -15.90 -0.23 2.99
C GLU A 18 -16.27 0.36 1.63
N PHE A 19 -17.11 1.39 1.62
CA PHE A 19 -17.53 2.04 0.39
C PHE A 19 -16.42 2.99 -0.05
N TYR A 20 -15.68 2.57 -1.08
CA TYR A 20 -14.69 3.40 -1.76
C TYR A 20 -15.33 4.08 -2.96
N ASN A 21 -15.30 5.40 -2.99
CA ASN A 21 -15.78 6.19 -4.11
C ASN A 21 -14.88 6.04 -5.33
N HIS A 22 -13.59 5.80 -5.07
CA HIS A 22 -12.57 5.66 -6.09
C HIS A 22 -11.63 4.50 -5.76
N VAL A 23 -11.51 3.55 -6.68
CA VAL A 23 -10.56 2.44 -6.63
C VAL A 23 -9.58 2.57 -7.78
N ILE A 24 -8.28 2.64 -7.47
CA ILE A 24 -7.21 2.78 -8.46
C ILE A 24 -6.32 1.55 -8.38
N PHE A 25 -6.26 0.76 -9.44
CA PHE A 25 -5.28 -0.32 -9.54
C PHE A 25 -4.01 0.21 -10.21
N VAL A 26 -2.86 -0.08 -9.61
CA VAL A 26 -1.57 0.48 -10.02
C VAL A 26 -0.57 -0.64 -10.31
N ALA A 27 0.10 -0.55 -11.46
CA ALA A 27 1.25 -1.38 -11.76
C ALA A 27 2.37 -0.55 -12.39
N ARG A 28 3.59 -0.83 -11.95
CA ARG A 28 4.80 -0.16 -12.43
C ARG A 28 5.65 -1.14 -13.22
N SER A 29 6.21 -0.70 -14.34
CA SER A 29 7.30 -1.40 -15.03
C SER A 29 8.64 -0.83 -14.56
N SER A 30 9.54 -1.70 -14.12
CA SER A 30 10.93 -1.37 -13.85
C SER A 30 11.74 -1.31 -15.16
N VAL A 31 11.45 -0.35 -16.03
CA VAL A 31 12.28 -0.14 -17.23
C VAL A 31 13.42 0.80 -16.87
N ASP A 32 14.66 0.29 -16.88
CA ASP A 32 15.84 1.15 -16.97
C ASP A 32 15.76 1.96 -18.26
N ARG A 33 15.95 3.28 -18.18
CA ARG A 33 15.80 4.25 -19.26
C ARG A 33 16.35 3.75 -20.61
N GLY A 34 15.52 3.07 -21.40
CA GLY A 34 15.84 2.54 -22.73
C GLY A 34 14.77 2.98 -23.72
N PRO A 35 15.12 3.69 -24.81
CA PRO A 35 14.13 4.34 -25.67
C PRO A 35 13.72 3.42 -26.82
N THR A 36 12.59 2.72 -26.71
CA THR A 36 11.88 2.21 -27.88
C THR A 36 10.37 2.14 -27.60
N GLY A 37 9.59 2.85 -28.43
CA GLY A 37 8.14 3.03 -28.22
C GLY A 37 7.30 1.76 -28.37
N SER A 38 7.80 0.69 -29.02
CA SER A 38 7.12 -0.60 -29.13
C SER A 38 7.15 -1.39 -27.82
N TYR A 39 8.33 -1.51 -27.20
CA TYR A 39 8.52 -2.23 -25.93
C TYR A 39 7.73 -1.60 -24.78
N ARG A 40 7.61 -0.26 -24.76
CA ARG A 40 6.77 0.43 -23.78
C ARG A 40 5.29 0.07 -23.93
N ARG A 41 4.76 0.02 -25.15
CA ARG A 41 3.35 -0.33 -25.41
C ARG A 41 3.03 -1.77 -25.06
N GLU A 42 3.94 -2.70 -25.37
CA GLU A 42 3.78 -4.12 -25.01
C GLU A 42 3.85 -4.31 -23.50
N SER A 43 4.78 -3.64 -22.81
CA SER A 43 4.85 -3.62 -21.35
C SER A 43 3.58 -3.04 -20.73
N ASP A 44 3.08 -1.91 -21.22
CA ASP A 44 1.83 -1.30 -20.73
C ASP A 44 0.62 -2.23 -20.94
N ALA A 45 0.53 -2.92 -22.07
CA ALA A 45 -0.53 -3.90 -22.34
C ALA A 45 -0.46 -5.09 -21.37
N GLN A 46 0.74 -5.61 -21.10
CA GLN A 46 0.95 -6.69 -20.13
C GLN A 46 0.62 -6.24 -18.70
N LEU A 47 1.05 -5.05 -18.29
CA LEU A 47 0.69 -4.47 -17.00
C LEU A 47 -0.81 -4.31 -16.86
N ARG A 48 -1.48 -3.81 -17.90
CA ARG A 48 -2.93 -3.66 -17.91
C ARG A 48 -3.65 -5.00 -17.78
N ALA A 49 -3.21 -6.04 -18.50
CA ALA A 49 -3.75 -7.39 -18.33
C ALA A 49 -3.51 -7.95 -16.92
N SER A 50 -2.36 -7.66 -16.32
CA SER A 50 -2.05 -8.02 -14.93
C SER A 50 -2.95 -7.28 -13.93
N LEU A 51 -3.31 -6.02 -14.22
CA LEU A 51 -4.27 -5.26 -13.41
C LEU A 51 -5.70 -5.77 -13.56
N GLU A 52 -6.14 -6.14 -14.77
CA GLU A 52 -7.44 -6.81 -14.97
C GLU A 52 -7.53 -8.10 -14.15
N HIS A 53 -6.47 -8.92 -14.19
CA HIS A 53 -6.42 -10.12 -13.36
C HIS A 53 -6.47 -9.78 -11.87
N THR A 54 -5.68 -8.80 -11.41
CA THR A 54 -5.67 -8.36 -10.01
C THR A 54 -7.06 -7.87 -9.58
N ARG A 55 -7.75 -7.11 -10.43
CA ARG A 55 -9.12 -6.66 -10.20
C ARG A 55 -10.09 -7.83 -10.11
N ALA A 56 -10.03 -8.80 -11.03
CA ALA A 56 -10.92 -9.97 -10.99
C ALA A 56 -10.77 -10.76 -9.68
N ILE A 57 -9.53 -10.96 -9.22
CA ILE A 57 -9.26 -11.62 -7.93
C ILE A 57 -9.73 -10.75 -6.75
N TYR A 58 -9.59 -9.42 -6.84
CA TYR A 58 -10.14 -8.50 -5.84
C TYR A 58 -11.66 -8.64 -5.73
N GLU A 59 -12.38 -8.55 -6.85
CA GLU A 59 -13.84 -8.61 -6.88
C GLU A 59 -14.36 -9.99 -6.44
N GLN A 60 -13.61 -11.06 -6.71
CA GLN A 60 -13.91 -12.39 -6.19
C GLN A 60 -13.76 -12.47 -4.65
N ALA A 61 -12.75 -11.80 -4.08
CA ALA A 61 -12.46 -11.86 -2.65
C ALA A 61 -13.34 -10.91 -1.81
N TYR A 62 -13.65 -9.73 -2.35
CA TYR A 62 -14.27 -8.63 -1.60
C TYR A 62 -15.63 -8.18 -2.15
N GLY A 63 -16.09 -8.76 -3.27
CA GLY A 63 -17.30 -8.35 -3.95
C GLY A 63 -17.07 -7.29 -5.03
N PRO A 64 -18.10 -6.98 -5.82
CA PRO A 64 -17.99 -6.07 -6.96
C PRO A 64 -17.64 -4.64 -6.53
N ILE A 65 -16.82 -3.96 -7.34
CA ILE A 65 -16.49 -2.55 -7.12
C ILE A 65 -17.65 -1.69 -7.61
N THR A 66 -18.23 -0.89 -6.71
CA THR A 66 -19.39 -0.02 -7.01
C THR A 66 -19.01 1.43 -7.32
N GLY A 67 -17.79 1.84 -6.98
CA GLY A 67 -17.26 3.19 -7.23
C GLY A 67 -16.58 3.35 -8.59
N ILE A 68 -15.94 4.50 -8.80
CA ILE A 68 -15.07 4.71 -9.96
C ILE A 68 -13.89 3.73 -9.87
N CYS A 69 -13.63 2.98 -10.95
CA CYS A 69 -12.53 2.05 -11.03
C CYS A 69 -11.59 2.46 -12.18
N GLU A 70 -10.36 2.84 -11.85
CA GLU A 70 -9.34 3.25 -12.82
C GLU A 70 -8.08 2.38 -12.71
N PHE A 71 -7.36 2.27 -13.84
CA PHE A 71 -6.05 1.63 -13.88
C PHE A 71 -4.98 2.66 -14.20
N HIS A 72 -3.89 2.63 -13.42
CA HIS A 72 -2.72 3.46 -13.64
C HIS A 72 -1.50 2.58 -13.89
N THR A 73 -0.88 2.73 -15.06
CA THR A 73 0.35 2.01 -15.43
C THR A 73 1.41 3.02 -15.83
N PHE A 74 2.64 2.78 -15.40
CA PHE A 74 3.75 3.66 -15.77
C PHE A 74 5.10 2.94 -15.67
N ALA A 75 6.11 3.51 -16.31
CA ALA A 75 7.49 3.03 -16.24
C ALA A 75 8.35 4.03 -15.47
N TRP A 76 8.93 3.59 -14.36
CA TRP A 76 9.82 4.39 -13.52
C TRP A 76 10.64 3.47 -12.62
N SER A 77 11.81 3.89 -12.14
CA SER A 77 12.54 3.19 -11.07
C SER A 77 11.75 3.29 -9.76
N SER A 78 11.65 2.22 -8.97
CA SER A 78 10.96 2.27 -7.67
C SER A 78 11.68 3.16 -6.66
N TYR A 79 13.00 3.31 -6.81
CA TYR A 79 13.88 4.00 -5.87
C TYR A 79 14.05 5.49 -6.20
N ASP A 80 13.87 5.85 -7.47
CA ASP A 80 14.02 7.24 -7.90
C ASP A 80 12.78 8.03 -7.52
N GLU A 81 13.01 9.27 -7.10
CA GLU A 81 11.93 10.21 -6.87
C GLU A 81 11.08 10.39 -8.12
N LEU A 82 9.76 10.24 -7.98
CA LEU A 82 8.81 10.60 -9.02
C LEU A 82 8.94 12.10 -9.33
N PRO A 83 8.99 12.51 -10.60
CA PRO A 83 9.05 13.93 -10.95
C PRO A 83 7.84 14.66 -10.34
N PRO A 84 8.02 15.80 -9.63
CA PRO A 84 6.93 16.50 -8.95
C PRO A 84 5.76 16.88 -9.86
N ASN A 85 6.06 17.15 -11.13
CA ASN A 85 5.06 17.45 -12.16
C ASN A 85 4.89 16.30 -13.17
N GLY A 86 5.31 15.09 -12.80
CA GLY A 86 5.21 13.89 -13.64
C GLY A 86 3.77 13.43 -13.83
N GLU A 87 3.57 12.57 -14.83
CA GLU A 87 2.25 12.02 -15.17
C GLU A 87 1.59 11.32 -13.97
N THR A 88 2.32 10.47 -13.24
CA THR A 88 1.82 9.79 -12.03
C THR A 88 1.43 10.77 -10.92
N VAL A 89 2.25 11.78 -10.62
CA VAL A 89 1.93 12.74 -9.55
C VAL A 89 0.68 13.55 -9.91
N ARG A 90 0.58 14.03 -11.15
CA ARG A 90 -0.63 14.74 -11.62
C ARG A 90 -1.85 13.84 -11.65
N PHE A 91 -1.69 12.57 -12.03
CA PHE A 91 -2.77 11.60 -12.02
C PHE A 91 -3.38 11.50 -10.62
N PHE A 92 -2.56 11.23 -9.59
CA PHE A 92 -3.04 11.14 -8.20
C PHE A 92 -3.60 12.47 -7.69
N ALA A 93 -2.92 13.58 -7.94
CA ALA A 93 -3.40 14.91 -7.50
C ALA A 93 -4.82 15.21 -8.01
N GLN A 94 -5.13 14.88 -9.26
CA GLN A 94 -6.49 15.03 -9.82
C GLN A 94 -7.53 14.17 -9.09
N ARG A 95 -7.18 12.91 -8.78
CA ARG A 95 -8.13 11.99 -8.12
C ARG A 95 -8.33 12.35 -6.64
N LEU A 96 -7.28 12.81 -5.97
CA LEU A 96 -7.36 13.30 -4.60
C LEU A 96 -8.24 14.54 -4.50
N ALA A 97 -8.13 15.48 -5.45
CA ALA A 97 -9.01 16.64 -5.52
C ALA A 97 -10.49 16.24 -5.69
N ILE A 98 -10.79 15.24 -6.52
CA ILE A 98 -12.15 14.71 -6.69
C ILE A 98 -12.65 14.04 -5.40
N MET A 99 -11.80 13.23 -4.76
CA MET A 99 -12.12 12.58 -3.49
C MET A 99 -12.43 13.61 -2.40
N GLU A 100 -11.60 14.65 -2.27
CA GLU A 100 -11.79 15.73 -1.31
C GLU A 100 -13.10 16.49 -1.57
N ALA A 101 -13.38 16.84 -2.83
CA ALA A 101 -14.62 17.52 -3.21
C ALA A 101 -15.89 16.69 -2.94
N THR A 102 -15.76 15.37 -2.87
CA THR A 102 -16.89 14.44 -2.62
C THR A 102 -16.94 13.91 -1.19
N LEU A 103 -16.02 14.35 -0.31
CA LEU A 103 -15.82 13.79 1.04
C LEU A 103 -15.73 12.25 1.03
N GLY A 104 -15.13 11.71 -0.03
CA GLY A 104 -15.06 10.27 -0.28
C GLY A 104 -13.80 9.63 0.30
N ASN A 105 -13.75 8.30 0.16
CA ASN A 105 -12.55 7.51 0.43
C ASN A 105 -11.99 6.95 -0.87
N MET A 106 -10.65 6.82 -0.92
CA MET A 106 -9.94 6.23 -2.05
C MET A 106 -9.24 4.94 -1.63
N MET A 107 -9.33 3.93 -2.47
CA MET A 107 -8.52 2.73 -2.35
C MET A 107 -7.51 2.68 -3.49
N VAL A 108 -6.25 2.44 -3.15
CA VAL A 108 -5.18 2.23 -4.10
C VAL A 108 -4.72 0.78 -3.99
N VAL A 109 -4.83 0.03 -5.09
CA VAL A 109 -4.44 -1.39 -5.14
C VAL A 109 -3.12 -1.52 -5.91
N LEU A 110 -2.04 -1.84 -5.21
CA LEU A 110 -0.72 -2.02 -5.80
C LEU A 110 -0.52 -3.47 -6.26
N ASN A 111 -0.10 -3.62 -7.51
CA ASN A 111 0.27 -4.90 -8.07
C ASN A 111 1.75 -5.23 -7.76
N GLY A 112 2.02 -5.60 -6.52
CA GLY A 112 3.36 -5.87 -5.99
C GLY A 112 3.80 -4.88 -4.91
N TRP A 113 4.77 -5.27 -4.08
CA TRP A 113 5.28 -4.47 -2.95
C TRP A 113 5.86 -3.12 -3.38
N ASP A 114 6.44 -3.07 -4.58
CA ASP A 114 7.06 -1.91 -5.21
C ASP A 114 6.24 -1.40 -6.41
N GLY A 115 4.95 -1.75 -6.47
CA GLY A 115 4.05 -1.48 -7.60
C GLY A 115 3.76 0.01 -7.86
N LEU A 116 4.24 0.91 -7.00
CA LEU A 116 4.14 2.36 -7.15
C LEU A 116 5.51 3.02 -6.94
N THR A 117 6.00 3.04 -5.71
CA THR A 117 7.30 3.64 -5.37
C THR A 117 7.77 3.08 -4.03
N SER A 118 9.07 3.08 -3.85
CA SER A 118 9.78 2.80 -2.61
C SER A 118 10.60 4.04 -2.16
N HIS A 119 10.39 5.18 -2.83
CA HIS A 119 10.97 6.46 -2.47
C HIS A 119 10.05 7.19 -1.48
N ALA A 120 10.51 7.44 -0.25
CA ALA A 120 9.70 8.03 0.82
C ALA A 120 9.17 9.44 0.47
N GLY A 121 9.98 10.26 -0.22
CA GLY A 121 9.54 11.57 -0.67
C GLY A 121 8.37 11.49 -1.64
N SER A 122 8.39 10.52 -2.55
CA SER A 122 7.32 10.33 -3.54
C SER A 122 6.06 9.77 -2.90
N PHE A 123 6.19 8.82 -1.98
CA PHE A 123 5.06 8.33 -1.19
C PHE A 123 4.42 9.47 -0.37
N THR A 124 5.24 10.34 0.21
CA THR A 124 4.81 11.56 0.92
C THR A 124 4.04 12.51 0.01
N THR A 125 4.60 12.83 -1.16
CA THR A 125 3.94 13.69 -2.16
C THR A 125 2.58 13.14 -2.58
N LEU A 126 2.46 11.82 -2.74
CA LEU A 126 1.23 11.20 -3.21
C LEU A 126 0.15 11.11 -2.14
N PHE A 127 0.49 10.85 -0.88
CA PHE A 127 -0.51 10.41 0.09
C PHE A 127 -0.58 11.19 1.40
N ARG A 128 0.45 11.95 1.81
CA ARG A 128 0.52 12.50 3.18
C ARG A 128 -0.67 13.39 3.53
N ALA A 129 -1.07 14.28 2.64
CA ALA A 129 -2.15 15.23 2.89
C ALA A 129 -3.52 14.57 3.16
N HIS A 130 -3.73 13.35 2.66
CA HIS A 130 -5.01 12.64 2.75
C HIS A 130 -4.86 11.21 3.27
N ALA A 131 -3.80 10.94 4.05
CA ALA A 131 -3.50 9.60 4.54
C ALA A 131 -4.68 8.90 5.24
N PRO A 132 -5.50 9.59 6.07
CA PRO A 132 -6.66 8.98 6.72
C PRO A 132 -7.77 8.51 5.76
N GLN A 133 -7.89 9.12 4.57
CA GLN A 133 -8.93 8.81 3.58
C GLN A 133 -8.48 7.78 2.53
N ILE A 134 -7.22 7.35 2.58
CA ILE A 134 -6.62 6.45 1.60
C ILE A 134 -6.36 5.10 2.24
N THR A 135 -6.98 4.06 1.69
CA THR A 135 -6.59 2.68 1.97
C THR A 135 -5.68 2.16 0.88
N LEU A 136 -4.52 1.61 1.27
CA LEU A 136 -3.64 0.93 0.34
C LEU A 136 -3.86 -0.58 0.47
N ARG A 137 -3.99 -1.29 -0.65
CA ARG A 137 -3.96 -2.75 -0.67
C ARG A 137 -2.88 -3.23 -1.62
N VAL A 138 -2.05 -4.14 -1.16
CA VAL A 138 -0.95 -4.68 -1.96
C VAL A 138 -1.28 -6.11 -2.32
N PHE A 139 -1.38 -6.42 -3.61
CA PHE A 139 -1.47 -7.79 -4.10
C PHE A 139 -0.05 -8.31 -4.28
N ALA A 140 0.43 -9.22 -3.44
CA ALA A 140 1.84 -9.66 -3.47
C ALA A 140 2.03 -11.05 -2.87
N SER A 141 3.28 -11.52 -2.78
CA SER A 141 3.71 -12.82 -2.23
C SER A 141 3.35 -14.04 -3.09
N ARG A 142 3.75 -15.24 -2.66
CA ARG A 142 3.44 -16.52 -3.33
C ARG A 142 2.93 -17.54 -2.29
N PRO A 143 1.68 -18.02 -2.39
CA PRO A 143 0.63 -17.59 -3.32
C PRO A 143 0.28 -16.10 -3.14
N ARG A 144 -0.19 -15.43 -4.21
CA ARG A 144 -0.52 -14.00 -4.11
C ARG A 144 -1.73 -13.78 -3.21
N SER A 145 -1.68 -12.74 -2.39
CA SER A 145 -2.75 -12.34 -1.48
C SER A 145 -2.81 -10.83 -1.35
N PHE A 146 -3.93 -10.30 -0.88
CA PHE A 146 -4.10 -8.88 -0.59
C PHE A 146 -3.69 -8.57 0.85
N TYR A 147 -2.84 -7.57 0.98
CA TYR A 147 -2.38 -7.02 2.25
C TYR A 147 -2.90 -5.59 2.38
N GLN A 148 -3.74 -5.33 3.38
CA GLN A 148 -4.24 -3.99 3.66
C GLN A 148 -3.19 -3.20 4.44
N VAL A 149 -2.87 -2.01 3.97
CA VAL A 149 -1.85 -1.15 4.56
C VAL A 149 -2.53 0.13 5.02
N ASN A 150 -2.32 0.45 6.30
CA ASN A 150 -2.76 1.68 6.90
C ASN A 150 -1.76 2.80 6.57
N VAL A 151 -2.17 3.69 5.65
CA VAL A 151 -1.30 4.76 5.14
C VAL A 151 -0.93 5.76 6.23
N ALA A 152 -1.83 6.05 7.17
CA ALA A 152 -1.52 6.93 8.30
C ALA A 152 -0.42 6.33 9.20
N GLN A 153 -0.48 5.03 9.49
CA GLN A 153 0.57 4.34 10.25
C GLN A 153 1.92 4.32 9.52
N ILE A 154 1.94 4.28 8.18
CA ILE A 154 3.20 4.44 7.43
C ILE A 154 3.83 5.81 7.67
N PHE A 155 3.04 6.88 7.80
CA PHE A 155 3.58 8.19 8.12
C PHE A 155 4.09 8.30 9.56
N GLN A 156 3.43 7.65 10.53
CA GLN A 156 3.97 7.52 11.89
C GLN A 156 5.36 6.86 11.91
N LEU A 157 5.57 5.85 11.06
CA LEU A 157 6.87 5.20 10.86
C LEU A 157 7.89 6.10 10.13
N PHE A 158 7.46 6.96 9.22
CA PHE A 158 8.33 7.94 8.54
C PHE A 158 8.75 9.08 9.47
N ASP A 159 7.84 9.52 10.33
CA ASP A 159 8.07 10.60 11.29
C ASP A 159 8.81 10.11 12.56
N GLY A 160 9.03 8.80 12.70
CA GLY A 160 9.76 8.19 13.83
C GLY A 160 8.92 8.10 15.11
N GLU A 161 7.61 8.33 15.03
CA GLU A 161 6.68 8.18 16.15
C GLU A 161 6.52 6.71 16.56
N VAL A 162 6.59 5.80 15.58
CA VAL A 162 6.66 4.36 15.76
C VAL A 162 7.99 3.85 15.24
N LEU A 163 8.68 3.01 16.01
CA LEU A 163 9.92 2.36 15.62
C LEU A 163 9.70 0.84 15.55
N ILE A 164 10.19 0.22 14.48
CA ILE A 164 10.19 -1.24 14.31
C ILE A 164 11.55 -1.68 13.81
N ASN A 165 11.86 -2.98 13.91
CA ASN A 165 12.99 -3.55 13.16
C ASN A 165 12.64 -3.48 11.66
N PRO A 166 13.34 -2.65 10.86
CA PRO A 166 13.00 -2.46 9.45
C PRO A 166 13.43 -3.63 8.57
N TYR A 167 14.23 -4.56 9.10
CA TYR A 167 14.74 -5.71 8.37
C TYR A 167 13.75 -6.87 8.46
N LEU A 168 13.73 -7.68 7.39
CA LEU A 168 13.11 -9.00 7.40
C LEU A 168 14.10 -10.00 7.97
N ASP A 169 13.63 -11.09 8.57
CA ASP A 169 14.46 -12.14 9.19
C ASP A 169 15.55 -12.71 8.27
N CYS A 170 15.36 -12.60 6.95
CA CYS A 170 16.30 -13.08 5.93
C CYS A 170 17.30 -12.02 5.42
N MET A 171 17.26 -10.78 5.91
CA MET A 171 18.17 -9.71 5.49
C MET A 171 19.38 -9.62 6.41
N PRO A 172 20.61 -9.40 5.88
CA PRO A 172 21.79 -9.25 6.70
C PRO A 172 21.72 -7.93 7.49
N HIS A 173 21.75 -8.02 8.82
CA HIS A 173 21.81 -6.89 9.74
C HIS A 173 22.57 -7.28 11.01
N GLU A 174 23.09 -6.28 11.73
CA GLU A 174 23.67 -6.51 13.05
C GLU A 174 22.58 -6.97 14.02
N GLU A 175 22.89 -7.95 14.86
CA GLU A 175 21.98 -8.40 15.91
C GLU A 175 21.72 -7.24 16.87
N LEU A 176 20.45 -6.96 17.09
CA LEU A 176 20.01 -5.94 18.03
C LEU A 176 19.98 -6.53 19.44
N ASP A 177 20.31 -5.69 20.43
CA ASP A 177 20.20 -6.04 21.84
C ASP A 177 18.78 -6.50 22.22
N GLU A 178 18.67 -7.47 23.12
CA GLU A 178 17.39 -8.08 23.52
C GLU A 178 16.41 -7.03 24.08
N GLY A 179 16.90 -6.06 24.86
CA GLY A 179 16.09 -4.97 25.39
C GLY A 179 15.59 -4.02 24.30
N VAL A 180 16.41 -3.76 23.27
CA VAL A 180 16.00 -2.98 22.09
C VAL A 180 14.94 -3.74 21.29
N MET A 181 15.13 -5.04 21.09
CA MET A 181 14.16 -5.89 20.40
C MET A 181 12.81 -5.92 21.12
N GLU A 182 12.79 -5.98 22.45
CA GLU A 182 11.55 -5.93 23.22
C GLU A 182 10.78 -4.61 23.01
N ILE A 183 11.50 -3.47 22.98
CA ILE A 183 10.92 -2.16 22.71
C ILE A 183 10.33 -2.11 21.30
N LEU A 184 11.09 -2.54 20.28
CA LEU A 184 10.63 -2.55 18.89
C LEU A 184 9.41 -3.45 18.70
N ASN A 185 9.41 -4.65 19.31
CA ASN A 185 8.27 -5.57 19.26
C ASN A 185 7.02 -4.97 19.91
N ARG A 186 7.19 -4.25 21.02
CA ARG A 186 6.10 -3.57 21.71
C ARG A 186 5.50 -2.46 20.86
N MET A 187 6.33 -1.65 20.20
CA MET A 187 5.87 -0.59 19.29
C MET A 187 5.22 -1.19 18.04
N GLU A 188 5.80 -2.23 17.45
CA GLU A 188 5.25 -2.91 16.27
C GLU A 188 3.89 -3.54 16.54
N SER A 189 3.63 -4.04 17.76
CA SER A 189 2.33 -4.61 18.13
C SER A 189 1.15 -3.63 18.00
N GLN A 190 1.44 -2.33 17.89
CA GLN A 190 0.44 -1.28 17.66
C GLN A 190 0.07 -1.12 16.17
N LEU A 191 0.84 -1.73 15.27
CA LEU A 191 0.64 -1.65 13.82
C LEU A 191 -0.22 -2.80 13.32
N GLU A 192 -0.90 -2.57 12.19
CA GLU A 192 -1.42 -3.68 11.41
C GLU A 192 -0.23 -4.49 10.85
N TYR A 193 -0.29 -5.82 10.95
CA TYR A 193 0.77 -6.71 10.49
C TYR A 193 1.23 -6.42 9.06
N SER A 194 0.27 -6.21 8.15
CA SER A 194 0.52 -5.88 6.75
C SER A 194 1.13 -4.50 6.54
N THR A 195 0.89 -3.53 7.45
CA THR A 195 1.56 -2.22 7.44
C THR A 195 3.03 -2.35 7.81
N ALA A 196 3.35 -3.08 8.88
CA ALA A 196 4.73 -3.33 9.27
C ALA A 196 5.48 -4.10 8.17
N LEU A 197 4.85 -5.12 7.58
CA LEU A 197 5.40 -5.85 6.45
C LEU A 197 5.65 -4.93 5.24
N PHE A 198 4.66 -4.12 4.85
CA PHE A 198 4.82 -3.15 3.77
C PHE A 198 5.99 -2.19 4.02
N TYR A 199 6.12 -1.66 5.23
CA TYR A 199 7.22 -0.75 5.58
C TYR A 199 8.60 -1.42 5.45
N ARG A 200 8.74 -2.67 5.89
CA ARG A 200 9.99 -3.44 5.71
C ARG A 200 10.34 -3.61 4.23
N TYR A 201 9.37 -4.00 3.40
CA TYR A 201 9.56 -4.05 1.94
C TYR A 201 9.90 -2.67 1.38
N PHE A 202 9.17 -1.63 1.78
CA PHE A 202 9.39 -0.26 1.36
C PHE A 202 10.84 0.20 1.67
N ARG A 203 11.39 -0.17 2.82
CA ARG A 203 12.79 0.14 3.19
C ARG A 203 13.81 -0.74 2.49
N ALA A 204 13.58 -2.05 2.40
CA ALA A 204 14.46 -2.99 1.72
C ALA A 204 14.67 -2.61 0.25
N PHE A 205 13.61 -2.13 -0.38
CA PHE A 205 13.58 -1.71 -1.78
C PHE A 205 13.54 -0.19 -1.93
N GLY A 206 13.89 0.59 -0.90
CA GLY A 206 13.78 2.05 -0.90
C GLY A 206 15.06 2.77 -0.55
N THR A 207 15.06 4.10 -0.72
CA THR A 207 16.22 4.98 -0.45
C THR A 207 16.17 5.65 0.93
N LEU A 208 15.31 5.17 1.85
CA LEU A 208 15.27 5.67 3.23
C LEU A 208 16.65 5.50 3.88
N ARG A 209 17.47 6.55 3.82
CA ARG A 209 18.62 6.75 4.69
C ARG A 209 18.10 7.50 5.90
N LEU A 210 18.28 6.91 7.08
CA LEU A 210 17.99 7.62 8.33
C LEU A 210 18.94 8.82 8.36
N ASN A 211 18.39 10.01 8.60
CA ASN A 211 19.17 11.15 9.06
C ASN A 211 19.51 10.94 10.54
#